data_AF-A0A956K8R4-F1
#
_entry.id   AF-A0A956K8R4-F1
#
_cell.length_a   1.000
_cell.length_b   1.000
_cell.length_c   1.000
_cell.angle_alpha   90.00
_cell.angle_beta   90.00
_cell.angle_gamma   90.00
#
_symmetry.space_group_name_H-M   'P 1'
#
loop_
_entity.id
_entity.type
_entity.pdbx_description
1 polymer ?
#
loop_
_entity_poly.entity_id
_entity_poly.type
_entity_poly.pdbx_seq_one_letter_code
_entity_poly.pdbx_strand_id
1 'polypeptide(L)'
;MDEVLLRPLIYAVLVGCMFVPLERLFPDHEAALGDHRPRLRTDVLFASVGAVLTQTLLLLVVGTVLAAASRLRPTASSLPTALAVPLGLLIFELVGYAYHRAAHAVPLLWRLHAVHHSAPQMDWLASFRQHPLEIVLMTLIQNLPLVLLGIP
;
A
#
# COMPACT_ATOMS: atom_id res chain seq x y z
N MET A 1 -14.00 18.71 -4.29
CA MET A 1 -13.88 18.11 -2.94
C MET A 1 -14.40 16.67 -2.94
N ASP A 2 -15.44 16.40 -3.73
CA ASP A 2 -16.11 15.10 -3.84
C ASP A 2 -15.18 13.95 -4.28
N GLU A 3 -14.26 14.17 -5.22
CA GLU A 3 -13.36 13.10 -5.70
C GLU A 3 -12.40 12.55 -4.63
N VAL A 4 -11.95 13.39 -3.69
CA VAL A 4 -10.95 12.99 -2.67
C VAL A 4 -11.57 12.06 -1.64
N LEU A 5 -12.86 12.20 -1.36
CA LEU A 5 -13.58 11.31 -0.45
C LEU A 5 -14.20 10.12 -1.19
N LEU A 6 -14.63 10.32 -2.42
CA LEU A 6 -15.30 9.29 -3.22
C LEU A 6 -14.35 8.17 -3.65
N ARG A 7 -13.10 8.49 -4.04
CA ARG A 7 -12.15 7.48 -4.52
C ARG A 7 -11.75 6.44 -3.45
N PRO A 8 -11.37 6.83 -2.21
CA PRO A 8 -11.11 5.86 -1.15
C PRO A 8 -12.31 4.98 -0.83
N LEU A 9 -13.52 5.56 -0.84
CA LEU A 9 -14.74 4.83 -0.57
C LEU A 9 -15.02 3.78 -1.65
N ILE A 10 -14.92 4.16 -2.93
CA ILE A 10 -15.06 3.23 -4.06
C ILE A 10 -14.02 2.12 -3.95
N TYR A 11 -12.76 2.47 -3.68
CA TYR A 11 -11.70 1.47 -3.52
C TYR A 11 -11.99 0.49 -2.37
N ALA A 12 -12.41 0.99 -1.21
CA ALA A 12 -12.79 0.14 -0.08
C ALA A 12 -13.97 -0.79 -0.41
N VAL A 13 -14.97 -0.30 -1.15
CA VAL A 13 -16.09 -1.12 -1.63
C VAL A 13 -15.62 -2.21 -2.59
N LEU A 14 -14.75 -1.87 -3.56
CA LEU A 14 -14.22 -2.84 -4.51
C LEU A 14 -13.38 -3.93 -3.83
N VAL A 15 -12.50 -3.55 -2.91
CA VAL A 15 -11.71 -4.48 -2.10
C VAL A 15 -12.64 -5.37 -1.27
N GLY A 16 -13.65 -4.80 -0.60
CA GLY A 16 -14.63 -5.57 0.16
C GLY A 16 -15.41 -6.56 -0.73
N CYS A 17 -15.89 -6.13 -1.90
CA CYS A 17 -16.59 -6.99 -2.85
C CYS A 17 -15.73 -8.15 -3.38
N MET A 18 -14.41 -7.94 -3.48
CA MET A 18 -13.48 -8.97 -3.93
C MET A 18 -13.10 -9.95 -2.82
N PHE A 19 -12.71 -9.43 -1.64
CA PHE A 19 -12.10 -10.25 -0.59
C PHE A 19 -13.11 -10.85 0.40
N VAL A 20 -14.24 -10.21 0.66
CA VAL A 20 -15.28 -10.79 1.56
C VAL A 20 -15.78 -12.15 1.06
N PRO A 21 -16.10 -12.35 -0.24
CA PRO A 21 -16.48 -13.66 -0.74
C PRO A 21 -15.34 -14.68 -0.61
N LEU A 22 -14.10 -14.29 -0.91
CA LEU A 22 -12.94 -15.17 -0.82
C LEU A 22 -12.68 -15.64 0.62
N GLU A 23 -12.73 -14.73 1.59
CA GLU A 23 -12.59 -15.06 3.02
C GLU A 23 -13.71 -15.99 3.51
N ARG A 24 -14.92 -15.87 2.96
CA ARG A 24 -16.04 -16.78 3.29
C ARG A 24 -15.91 -18.15 2.63
N LEU A 25 -15.34 -18.22 1.43
CA LEU A 25 -15.10 -19.46 0.71
C LEU A 25 -13.87 -20.21 1.24
N PHE A 26 -12.88 -19.48 1.74
CA PHE A 26 -11.63 -20.00 2.30
C PHE A 26 -11.38 -19.47 3.72
N PRO A 27 -12.24 -19.82 4.69
CA PRO A 27 -12.11 -19.29 6.04
C PRO A 27 -10.88 -19.88 6.74
N ASP A 28 -10.04 -19.00 7.30
CA ASP A 28 -9.03 -19.42 8.27
C ASP A 28 -9.72 -19.95 9.52
N HIS A 29 -9.29 -21.13 10.00
CA HIS A 29 -9.97 -21.86 11.07
C HIS A 29 -10.00 -21.08 12.40
N GLU A 30 -9.12 -20.11 12.61
CA GLU A 30 -9.11 -19.23 13.79
C GLU A 30 -9.93 -17.94 13.63
N ALA A 31 -10.17 -17.50 12.40
CA ALA A 31 -10.97 -16.31 12.08
C ALA A 31 -12.43 -16.66 11.74
N ALA A 32 -12.78 -17.94 11.80
CA ALA A 32 -14.06 -18.48 11.36
C ALA A 32 -15.24 -17.80 12.08
N LEU A 33 -15.82 -16.82 11.39
CA LEU A 33 -17.25 -16.50 11.40
C LEU A 33 -17.83 -16.03 12.75
N GLY A 34 -17.05 -15.34 13.56
CA GLY A 34 -17.65 -14.43 14.53
C GLY A 34 -18.16 -13.18 13.80
N ASP A 35 -19.47 -12.91 13.83
CA ASP A 35 -20.09 -11.67 13.30
C ASP A 35 -19.57 -10.39 13.98
N HIS A 36 -18.59 -10.52 14.87
CA HIS A 36 -18.00 -9.48 15.68
C HIS A 36 -16.60 -9.19 15.19
N ARG A 37 -16.46 -8.08 14.46
CA ARG A 37 -15.16 -7.47 14.15
C ARG A 37 -14.70 -6.59 15.32
N PRO A 38 -13.80 -7.07 16.20
CA PRO A 38 -13.30 -6.25 17.28
C PRO A 38 -12.59 -5.03 16.69
N ARG A 39 -12.97 -3.83 17.15
CA ARG A 39 -12.39 -2.54 16.72
C ARG A 39 -12.76 -2.08 15.30
N LEU A 40 -13.91 -2.51 14.76
CA LEU A 40 -14.45 -2.00 13.48
C LEU A 40 -14.40 -0.47 13.34
N ARG A 41 -14.72 0.27 14.42
CA ARG A 41 -14.60 1.74 14.42
C ARG A 41 -13.19 2.21 14.08
N THR A 42 -12.17 1.60 14.66
CA THR A 42 -10.76 1.92 14.39
C THR A 42 -10.43 1.63 12.93
N ASP A 43 -10.84 0.48 12.41
CA ASP A 43 -10.56 0.09 11.02
C ASP A 43 -11.24 1.00 10.00
N VAL A 44 -12.50 1.37 10.26
CA VAL A 44 -13.22 2.36 9.43
C VAL A 44 -12.55 3.73 9.49
N LEU A 45 -12.04 4.17 10.65
CA LEU A 45 -11.30 5.42 10.76
C LEU A 45 -9.99 5.39 9.95
N PHE A 46 -9.27 4.26 9.94
CA PHE A 46 -8.10 4.08 9.07
C PHE A 46 -8.48 4.08 7.59
N ALA A 47 -9.52 3.33 7.20
CA ALA A 47 -10.00 3.25 5.82
C ALA A 47 -10.61 4.56 5.28
N SER A 48 -10.99 5.50 6.16
CA SER A 48 -11.54 6.81 5.77
C SER A 48 -10.54 7.95 6.05
N VAL A 49 -10.44 8.40 7.30
CA VAL A 49 -9.59 9.52 7.72
C VAL A 49 -8.12 9.22 7.45
N GLY A 50 -7.66 8.01 7.79
CA GLY A 50 -6.30 7.56 7.54
C GLY A 50 -5.97 7.52 6.03
N ALA A 51 -6.90 7.04 5.21
CA ALA A 51 -6.76 6.99 3.76
C ALA A 51 -6.66 8.40 3.14
N VAL A 52 -7.50 9.35 3.57
CA VAL A 52 -7.45 10.74 3.09
C VAL A 52 -6.13 11.42 3.47
N LEU A 53 -5.69 11.23 4.71
CA LEU A 53 -4.39 11.75 5.18
C LEU A 53 -3.25 11.17 4.35
N THR A 54 -3.25 9.86 4.16
CA THR A 54 -2.25 9.15 3.36
C THR A 54 -2.23 9.66 1.92
N GLN A 55 -3.38 9.76 1.26
CA GLN A 55 -3.45 10.27 -0.12
C GLN A 55 -2.96 11.71 -0.23
N THR A 56 -3.27 12.56 0.75
CA THR A 56 -2.78 13.93 0.78
C THR A 56 -1.25 13.95 0.90
N LEU A 57 -0.67 13.14 1.80
CA LEU A 57 0.78 13.02 1.94
C LEU A 57 1.44 12.45 0.67
N LEU A 58 0.83 11.44 0.03
CA LEU A 58 1.32 10.90 -1.24
C LEU A 58 1.34 11.97 -2.34
N LEU A 59 0.27 12.75 -2.48
CA LEU A 59 0.21 13.83 -3.48
C LEU A 59 1.28 14.90 -3.24
N LEU A 60 1.51 15.28 -1.98
CA LEU A 60 2.47 16.34 -1.63
C LEU A 60 3.93 15.86 -1.71
N VAL A 61 4.22 14.64 -1.25
CA VAL A 61 5.59 14.15 -1.08
C VAL A 61 6.02 13.28 -2.26
N VAL A 62 5.23 12.28 -2.64
CA VAL A 62 5.64 11.33 -3.69
C VAL A 62 5.67 12.01 -5.04
N GLY A 63 4.63 12.79 -5.37
CA GLY A 63 4.58 13.52 -6.64
C GLY A 63 5.79 14.46 -6.82
N THR A 64 6.18 15.17 -5.77
CA THR A 64 7.33 16.10 -5.83
C THR A 64 8.66 15.38 -5.90
N VAL A 65 8.87 14.33 -5.09
CA VAL A 65 10.11 13.55 -5.08
C VAL A 65 10.31 12.80 -6.39
N LEU A 66 9.30 12.11 -6.90
CA LEU A 66 9.43 11.37 -8.16
C LEU A 66 9.57 12.32 -9.37
N ALA A 67 8.90 13.47 -9.36
CA ALA A 67 9.10 14.50 -10.38
C ALA A 67 10.49 15.16 -10.33
N ALA A 68 11.10 15.26 -9.14
CA ALA A 68 12.48 15.70 -9.01
C ALA A 68 13.45 14.61 -9.50
N ALA A 69 13.20 13.35 -9.14
CA ALA A 69 14.01 12.21 -9.56
C ALA A 69 14.02 12.03 -11.08
N SER A 70 12.89 12.25 -11.76
CA SER A 70 12.82 12.17 -13.21
C SER A 70 13.66 13.22 -13.93
N ARG A 71 13.98 14.36 -13.28
CA ARG A 71 14.89 15.38 -13.83
C ARG A 71 16.36 14.96 -13.81
N LEU A 72 16.72 13.94 -13.04
CA LEU A 72 18.09 13.42 -12.97
C LEU A 72 18.52 12.71 -14.28
N ARG A 73 17.66 12.72 -15.31
CA ARG A 73 17.86 12.03 -16.60
C ARG A 73 18.18 10.55 -16.38
N PRO A 74 17.24 9.79 -15.77
CA PRO A 74 17.38 8.36 -15.71
C PRO A 74 17.63 7.82 -17.11
N THR A 75 18.49 6.82 -17.23
CA THR A 75 18.70 6.12 -18.50
C THR A 75 17.33 5.67 -18.96
N ALA A 76 16.79 6.28 -20.02
CA ALA A 76 15.58 5.77 -20.62
C ALA A 76 15.92 4.37 -21.11
N SER A 77 15.45 3.34 -20.40
CA SER A 77 15.65 1.99 -20.88
C SER A 77 15.03 1.92 -22.27
N SER A 78 15.82 1.55 -23.28
CA SER A 78 15.32 1.30 -24.63
C SER A 78 14.54 -0.02 -24.71
N LEU A 79 14.06 -0.51 -23.55
CA LEU A 79 13.34 -1.76 -23.43
C LEU A 79 11.98 -1.62 -24.12
N PRO A 80 11.62 -2.57 -24.99
CA PRO A 80 10.25 -2.69 -25.46
C PRO A 80 9.29 -2.78 -24.28
N THR A 81 8.11 -2.15 -24.37
CA THR A 81 7.09 -2.16 -23.30
C THR A 81 6.77 -3.57 -22.81
N ALA A 82 6.76 -4.55 -23.71
CA ALA A 82 6.53 -5.97 -23.40
C ALA A 82 7.56 -6.58 -22.44
N LEU A 83 8.78 -6.03 -22.37
CA LEU A 83 9.81 -6.42 -21.41
C LEU A 83 9.87 -5.47 -20.21
N ALA A 84 9.63 -4.18 -20.43
CA ALA A 84 9.68 -3.16 -19.38
C ALA A 84 8.62 -3.41 -18.29
N VAL A 85 7.38 -3.75 -18.66
CA VAL A 85 6.28 -4.00 -17.72
C VAL A 85 6.55 -5.18 -16.78
N PRO A 86 6.84 -6.41 -17.26
CA PRO A 86 7.09 -7.53 -16.37
C PRO A 86 8.36 -7.33 -15.53
N LEU A 87 9.40 -6.71 -16.08
CA LEU A 87 10.61 -6.38 -15.32
C LEU A 87 10.32 -5.34 -14.23
N GLY A 88 9.55 -4.30 -14.56
CA GLY A 88 9.12 -3.28 -13.62
C GLY A 88 8.30 -3.86 -12.48
N LEU A 89 7.34 -4.74 -12.80
CA LEU A 89 6.57 -5.48 -11.80
C LEU A 89 7.48 -6.33 -10.91
N LEU A 90 8.41 -7.08 -11.49
CA LEU A 90 9.35 -7.90 -10.72
C LEU A 90 10.19 -7.05 -9.77
N ILE A 91 10.73 -5.92 -10.24
CA ILE A 91 11.50 -4.99 -9.40
C ILE A 91 10.62 -4.42 -8.29
N PHE A 92 9.42 -3.97 -8.62
CA PHE A 92 8.46 -3.41 -7.67
C PHE A 92 8.16 -4.40 -6.53
N GLU A 93 7.82 -5.64 -6.88
CA GLU A 93 7.51 -6.71 -5.92
C GLU A 93 8.73 -7.09 -5.07
N LEU A 94 9.91 -7.23 -5.66
CA LEU A 94 11.13 -7.57 -4.92
C LEU A 94 11.54 -6.47 -3.95
N VAL A 95 11.39 -5.20 -4.34
CA VAL A 95 11.68 -4.05 -3.49
C VAL A 95 10.66 -3.92 -2.37
N GLY A 96 9.36 -4.12 -2.67
CA GLY A 96 8.30 -4.15 -1.67
C GLY A 96 8.53 -5.27 -0.65
N TYR A 97 8.89 -6.45 -1.12
CA TYR A 97 9.27 -7.58 -0.27
C TYR A 97 10.46 -7.27 0.63
N ALA A 98 11.53 -6.68 0.07
CA ALA A 98 12.72 -6.30 0.82
C ALA A 98 12.39 -5.25 1.89
N TYR A 99 11.56 -4.25 1.55
CA TYR A 99 11.07 -3.26 2.51
C TYR A 99 10.29 -3.91 3.65
N HIS A 100 9.34 -4.79 3.34
CA HIS A 100 8.52 -5.47 4.33
C HIS A 100 9.39 -6.32 5.29
N ARG A 101 10.34 -7.08 4.75
CA ARG A 101 11.31 -7.83 5.56
C ARG A 101 12.16 -6.90 6.44
N ALA A 102 12.62 -5.77 5.90
CA ALA A 102 13.33 -4.76 6.67
C ALA A 102 12.45 -4.15 7.77
N ALA A 103 11.15 -3.95 7.51
CA ALA A 103 10.19 -3.45 8.48
C ALA A 103 9.97 -4.41 9.67
N HIS A 104 10.15 -5.71 9.45
CA HIS A 104 10.17 -6.71 10.52
C HIS A 104 11.52 -6.85 11.24
N ALA A 105 12.62 -6.37 10.66
CA ALA A 105 13.97 -6.56 11.21
C ALA A 105 14.57 -5.29 11.84
N VAL A 106 14.21 -4.10 11.34
CA VAL A 106 14.80 -2.82 11.75
C VAL A 106 13.88 -2.12 12.75
N PRO A 107 14.32 -1.79 13.98
CA PRO A 107 13.46 -1.24 15.02
C PRO A 107 12.72 0.05 14.63
N LEU A 108 13.37 0.93 13.86
CA LEU A 108 12.74 2.17 13.40
C LEU A 108 11.57 1.91 12.43
N LEU A 109 11.76 1.01 11.47
CA LEU A 109 10.74 0.65 10.49
C LEU A 109 9.61 -0.15 11.14
N TRP A 110 9.94 -1.01 12.12
CA TRP A 110 8.95 -1.75 12.91
C TRP A 110 7.98 -0.82 13.64
N ARG A 111 8.43 0.33 14.16
CA ARG A 111 7.53 1.27 14.85
C ARG A 111 6.41 1.79 13.95
N LEU A 112 6.66 1.87 12.64
CA LEU A 112 5.64 2.23 11.66
C LEU A 112 4.78 1.01 11.32
N HIS A 113 5.43 -0.10 10.97
CA HIS A 113 4.80 -1.34 10.53
C HIS A 113 3.95 -2.04 11.61
N ALA A 114 4.26 -1.82 12.89
CA ALA A 114 3.49 -2.35 14.01
C ALA A 114 2.04 -1.84 14.03
N VAL A 115 1.72 -0.71 13.36
CA VAL A 115 0.33 -0.25 13.19
C VAL A 115 -0.47 -1.28 12.38
N HIS A 116 0.12 -1.83 11.33
CA HIS A 116 -0.47 -2.91 10.53
C HIS A 116 -0.67 -4.18 11.35
N HIS A 117 0.37 -4.61 12.07
CA HIS A 117 0.30 -5.77 12.96
C HIS A 117 -0.53 -5.55 14.24
N SER A 118 -1.10 -4.36 14.45
CA SER A 118 -1.98 -4.10 15.60
C SER A 118 -3.41 -4.61 15.40
N ALA A 119 -3.77 -5.01 14.18
CA ALA A 119 -5.10 -5.56 13.93
C ALA A 119 -5.23 -6.93 14.62
N PRO A 120 -6.27 -7.14 15.46
CA PRO A 120 -6.44 -8.41 16.18
C PRO A 120 -6.62 -9.62 15.25
N GLN A 121 -7.13 -9.37 14.05
CA GLN A 121 -7.41 -10.35 13.01
C GLN A 121 -6.96 -9.74 11.68
N MET A 122 -6.27 -10.52 10.85
CA MET A 122 -5.92 -10.10 9.50
C MET A 122 -7.05 -10.47 8.55
N ASP A 123 -7.80 -9.46 8.14
CA ASP A 123 -8.85 -9.54 7.15
C ASP A 123 -8.69 -8.41 6.11
N TRP A 124 -9.58 -8.36 5.12
CA TRP A 124 -9.53 -7.37 4.05
C TRP A 124 -9.50 -5.92 4.56
N LEU A 125 -10.14 -5.66 5.71
CA LEU A 125 -10.24 -4.30 6.25
C LEU A 125 -8.98 -3.94 7.06
N ALA A 126 -8.32 -4.92 7.69
CA ALA A 126 -7.03 -4.75 8.34
C ALA A 126 -5.94 -4.25 7.37
N SER A 127 -6.09 -4.50 6.06
CA SER A 127 -5.20 -3.98 5.02
C SER A 127 -5.14 -2.44 4.98
N PHE A 128 -6.19 -1.75 5.44
CA PHE A 128 -6.23 -0.28 5.52
C PHE A 128 -5.56 0.27 6.78
N ARG A 129 -5.26 -0.58 7.77
CA ARG A 129 -4.68 -0.17 9.05
C ARG A 129 -3.17 0.01 8.92
N GLN A 130 -2.72 1.06 8.26
CA GLN A 130 -1.29 1.31 8.04
C GLN A 130 -0.90 2.71 8.54
N HIS A 131 0.37 2.87 8.92
CA HIS A 131 0.88 4.18 9.29
C HIS A 131 1.06 5.04 8.01
N PRO A 132 0.55 6.28 7.93
CA PRO A 132 0.65 7.09 6.69
C PRO A 132 2.09 7.28 6.19
N LEU A 133 3.05 7.51 7.10
CA LEU A 133 4.47 7.59 6.73
C LEU A 133 5.04 6.27 6.20
N GLU A 134 4.53 5.12 6.64
CA GLU A 134 4.96 3.83 6.11
C GLU A 134 4.56 3.71 4.64
N ILE A 135 3.32 4.07 4.31
CA ILE A 135 2.83 4.06 2.93
C ILE A 135 3.68 5.01 2.07
N VAL A 136 3.96 6.23 2.53
CA VAL A 136 4.82 7.17 1.80
C VAL A 136 6.22 6.60 1.55
N LEU A 137 6.87 6.05 2.58
CA LEU A 137 8.20 5.46 2.47
C LEU A 137 8.20 4.26 1.52
N MET A 138 7.25 3.35 1.68
CA MET A 138 7.12 2.15 0.86
C MET A 138 6.83 2.50 -0.60
N THR A 139 5.97 3.49 -0.86
CA THR A 139 5.70 4.00 -2.22
C THR A 139 6.96 4.59 -2.84
N LEU A 140 7.70 5.44 -2.12
CA LEU A 140 8.95 6.02 -2.63
C LEU A 140 9.98 4.95 -2.93
N ILE A 141 10.22 4.02 -1.98
CA ILE A 141 11.25 2.98 -2.11
C ILE A 141 10.93 2.04 -3.28
N GLN A 142 9.67 1.66 -3.49
CA GLN A 142 9.28 0.80 -4.61
C GLN A 142 9.35 1.51 -5.97
N ASN A 143 8.93 2.77 -6.06
CA ASN A 143 8.83 3.48 -7.35
C ASN A 143 10.13 4.17 -7.77
N LEU A 144 10.99 4.57 -6.82
CA LEU A 144 12.21 5.31 -7.14
C LEU A 144 13.14 4.51 -8.08
N PRO A 145 13.39 3.20 -7.88
CA PRO A 145 14.17 2.40 -8.83
C PRO A 145 13.56 2.38 -10.24
N LEU A 146 12.23 2.28 -10.35
CA LEU A 146 11.55 2.26 -11.65
C LEU A 146 11.73 3.58 -12.40
N VAL A 147 11.52 4.70 -11.70
CA VAL A 147 11.75 6.05 -12.24
C VAL A 147 13.21 6.23 -12.64
N LEU A 148 14.16 5.77 -11.82
CA LEU A 148 15.59 5.88 -12.09
C LEU A 148 16.08 5.01 -13.26
N LEU A 149 15.36 3.92 -13.56
CA LEU A 149 15.62 3.03 -14.70
C LEU A 149 14.82 3.43 -15.96
N GLY A 150 13.99 4.47 -15.88
CA GLY A 150 13.12 4.88 -16.97
C GLY A 150 12.12 3.78 -17.37
N ILE A 151 11.71 2.94 -16.42
CA ILE A 151 10.65 1.95 -16.60
C ILE A 151 9.31 2.64 -16.28
N PRO A 152 8.32 2.58 -17.19
CA PRO A 152 7.02 3.23 -17.00
C PRO A 152 6.19 2.64 -15.86
#